data_AF-A0AAW0GMT6-F1
#
_entry.id   AF-A0AAW0GMT6-F1
#
_cell.length_a   1.000
_cell.length_b   1.000
_cell.length_c   1.000
_cell.angle_alpha   90.00
_cell.angle_beta   90.00
_cell.angle_gamma   90.00
#
_symmetry.space_group_name_H-M   'P 1'
#
loop_
_entity.id
_entity.type
_entity.pdbx_description
1 polymer ?
#
loop_
_entity_poly.entity_id
_entity_poly.type
_entity_poly.pdbx_seq_one_letter_code
_entity_poly.pdbx_strand_id
1 'polypeptide(L)'
;MLRFIRLHTVGPSHSGRLMQSYSTAAGTSSSTSQVKPQARLPRLPVPKLDQTIRRYLTSLEPFLLEDESRGGMPFEEAYALRQQWASDFENGLGKVLQERLYGMLFILK
;
A
#
# COMPACT_ATOMS: atom_id res chain seq x y z
N MET A 1 41.02 17.26 16.69
CA MET A 1 41.14 16.34 17.86
C MET A 1 41.23 14.91 17.34
N LEU A 2 42.06 14.08 17.95
CA LEU A 2 42.42 12.73 17.50
C LEU A 2 42.10 11.74 18.61
N ARG A 3 41.59 10.54 18.24
CA ARG A 3 41.65 9.30 19.06
C ARG A 3 40.78 9.34 20.35
N PHE A 4 40.45 8.23 21.03
CA PHE A 4 40.76 6.82 20.77
C PHE A 4 39.67 5.86 21.29
N ILE A 5 39.88 4.58 21.03
CA ILE A 5 39.01 3.45 21.34
C ILE A 5 39.40 2.82 22.70
N ARG A 6 38.43 2.17 23.37
CA ARG A 6 38.56 1.05 24.34
C ARG A 6 39.02 1.29 25.79
N LEU A 7 38.33 0.53 26.65
CA LEU A 7 38.75 -0.15 27.89
C LEU A 7 39.17 0.68 29.12
N HIS A 8 38.44 0.44 30.21
CA HIS A 8 39.09 0.11 31.49
C HIS A 8 38.51 -1.18 32.10
N THR A 9 39.40 -1.90 32.78
CA THR A 9 39.23 -3.12 33.60
C THR A 9 40.34 -3.07 34.68
N VAL A 10 40.37 -3.83 35.78
CA VAL A 10 39.57 -4.96 36.30
C VAL A 10 39.20 -4.63 37.76
N GLY A 11 38.08 -5.13 38.31
CA GLY A 11 37.92 -5.10 39.77
C GLY A 11 36.78 -5.93 40.37
N PRO A 12 37.06 -7.02 41.12
CA PRO A 12 36.03 -7.95 41.58
C PRO A 12 35.67 -7.81 43.07
N SER A 13 34.47 -8.25 43.46
CA SER A 13 34.24 -8.73 44.83
C SER A 13 32.97 -9.57 45.02
N HIS A 14 33.20 -10.78 45.51
CA HIS A 14 32.43 -11.46 46.54
C HIS A 14 31.06 -12.11 46.24
N SER A 15 31.06 -13.41 46.54
CA SER A 15 29.99 -14.11 47.26
C SER A 15 28.72 -14.50 46.50
N GLY A 16 28.84 -15.61 45.78
CA GLY A 16 28.09 -16.82 46.10
C GLY A 16 26.56 -16.71 46.25
N ARG A 17 25.84 -17.16 45.24
CA ARG A 17 24.45 -17.58 45.41
C ARG A 17 24.19 -18.90 44.68
N LEU A 18 24.06 -19.95 45.51
CA LEU A 18 23.32 -21.21 45.32
C LEU A 18 22.82 -21.51 43.90
N MET A 19 23.21 -22.68 43.38
CA MET A 19 22.38 -23.38 42.40
C MET A 19 20.98 -23.56 42.98
N GLN A 20 19.99 -22.92 42.34
CA GLN A 20 18.60 -23.33 42.47
C GLN A 20 18.22 -24.04 41.19
N SER A 21 18.09 -25.36 41.30
CA SER A 21 17.51 -26.21 40.27
C SER A 21 16.06 -25.81 40.07
N TYR A 22 15.79 -24.95 39.09
CA TYR A 22 14.42 -24.78 38.62
C TYR A 22 14.04 -26.01 37.81
N SER A 23 13.08 -26.78 38.33
CA SER A 23 12.44 -27.83 37.56
C SER A 23 11.72 -27.18 36.39
N THR A 24 12.20 -27.41 35.16
CA THR A 24 11.55 -26.91 33.94
C THR A 24 10.25 -27.68 33.72
N ALA A 25 9.20 -27.33 34.45
CA ALA A 25 7.86 -27.85 34.25
C ALA A 25 7.43 -27.50 32.82
N ALA A 26 7.25 -28.53 31.98
CA ALA A 26 6.85 -28.40 30.59
C ALA A 26 5.37 -27.97 30.48
N GLY A 27 5.12 -26.69 30.77
CA GLY A 27 3.85 -26.03 30.52
C GLY A 27 3.77 -25.59 29.07
N THR A 28 3.59 -26.54 28.13
CA THR A 28 3.23 -26.20 26.74
C THR A 28 1.78 -25.72 26.73
N SER A 29 1.56 -24.49 27.18
CA SER A 29 0.29 -23.78 27.04
C SER A 29 0.11 -23.42 25.57
N SER A 30 -0.38 -24.39 24.79
CA SER A 30 -0.82 -24.21 23.41
C SER A 30 -2.09 -23.35 23.41
N SER A 31 -1.90 -22.05 23.58
CA SER A 31 -2.90 -21.03 23.31
C SER A 31 -3.22 -21.08 21.81
N THR A 32 -4.13 -21.98 21.46
CA THR A 32 -4.78 -22.00 20.16
C THR A 32 -5.64 -20.75 20.08
N SER A 33 -5.01 -19.65 19.66
CA SER A 33 -5.67 -18.42 19.26
C SER A 33 -6.69 -18.78 18.21
N GLN A 34 -7.95 -18.94 18.65
CA GLN A 34 -9.09 -19.27 17.80
C GLN A 34 -9.21 -18.16 16.76
N VAL A 35 -8.66 -18.40 15.57
CA VAL A 35 -8.78 -17.50 14.43
C VAL A 35 -10.26 -17.51 14.06
N LYS A 36 -11.01 -16.53 14.59
CA LYS A 36 -12.41 -16.34 14.26
C LYS A 36 -12.51 -16.34 12.73
N PRO A 37 -13.31 -17.21 12.11
CA PRO A 37 -13.41 -17.24 10.66
C PRO A 37 -13.81 -15.85 10.19
N GLN A 38 -12.95 -15.23 9.38
CA GLN A 38 -13.24 -13.90 8.84
C GLN A 38 -14.58 -13.98 8.11
N ALA A 39 -15.49 -13.05 8.46
CA ALA A 39 -16.75 -12.92 7.76
C ALA A 39 -16.45 -12.83 6.25
N ARG A 40 -17.16 -13.62 5.43
CA ARG A 40 -16.93 -13.67 3.98
C ARG A 40 -17.40 -12.36 3.35
N LEU A 41 -16.56 -11.34 3.41
CA LEU A 41 -16.78 -10.05 2.78
C LEU A 41 -16.91 -10.25 1.26
N PRO A 42 -17.82 -9.50 0.60
CA PRO A 42 -17.90 -9.53 -0.85
C PRO A 42 -16.59 -9.03 -1.46
N ARG A 43 -16.22 -9.54 -2.64
CA ARG A 43 -15.06 -9.04 -3.38
C ARG A 43 -15.31 -7.60 -3.80
N LEU A 44 -14.25 -6.78 -3.84
CA LEU A 44 -14.34 -5.43 -4.38
C LEU A 44 -14.74 -5.50 -5.87
N PRO A 45 -15.81 -4.81 -6.32
CA PRO A 45 -16.18 -4.75 -7.72
C PRO A 45 -15.18 -3.88 -8.49
N VAL A 46 -14.81 -4.32 -9.71
CA VAL A 46 -14.00 -3.51 -10.64
C VAL A 46 -14.97 -2.73 -11.55
N PRO A 47 -14.99 -1.38 -11.48
CA PRO A 47 -15.88 -0.55 -12.29
C PRO A 47 -15.55 -0.67 -13.77
N LYS A 48 -16.49 -0.29 -14.63
CA LYS A 48 -16.24 -0.25 -16.08
C LYS A 48 -15.23 0.86 -16.43
N LEU A 49 -14.53 0.67 -17.56
CA LEU A 49 -13.51 1.61 -18.02
C LEU A 49 -14.10 2.98 -18.36
N ASP A 50 -15.18 3.02 -19.15
CA ASP A 50 -15.91 4.24 -19.55
C ASP A 50 -16.32 5.10 -18.33
N GLN A 51 -16.87 4.45 -17.30
CA GLN A 51 -17.30 5.12 -16.07
C GLN A 51 -16.11 5.70 -15.29
N THR A 52 -14.97 5.02 -15.31
CA THR A 52 -13.74 5.44 -14.64
C THR A 52 -13.11 6.62 -15.37
N ILE A 53 -13.04 6.57 -16.70
CA ILE A 53 -12.52 7.65 -17.56
C ILE A 53 -13.35 8.92 -17.42
N ARG A 54 -14.68 8.83 -17.44
CA ARG A 54 -15.56 10.01 -17.24
C ARG A 54 -15.34 10.66 -15.88
N ARG A 55 -15.26 9.86 -14.80
CA ARG A 55 -14.98 10.37 -13.45
C ARG A 55 -13.60 11.00 -13.33
N TYR A 56 -12.60 10.43 -14.01
CA TYR A 56 -11.26 10.99 -14.08
C TYR A 56 -11.28 12.38 -14.75
N LEU A 57 -11.90 12.53 -15.93
CA LEU A 57 -12.00 13.81 -16.62
C LEU A 57 -12.71 14.87 -15.75
N THR A 58 -13.86 14.54 -15.15
CA THR A 58 -14.55 15.46 -14.23
C THR A 58 -13.72 15.81 -13.00
N SER A 59 -12.89 14.90 -12.50
CA SER A 59 -11.99 15.21 -11.38
C SER A 59 -10.83 16.14 -11.75
N LEU A 60 -10.51 16.29 -13.04
CA LEU A 60 -9.47 17.21 -13.51
C LEU A 60 -9.98 18.64 -13.70
N GLU A 61 -11.26 18.84 -13.99
CA GLU A 61 -11.87 20.16 -14.23
C GLU A 61 -11.40 21.25 -13.25
N PRO A 62 -11.46 21.09 -11.90
CA PRO A 62 -11.02 22.13 -10.97
C PRO A 62 -9.53 22.45 -11.05
N PHE A 63 -8.67 21.48 -11.36
CA PHE A 63 -7.23 21.69 -11.46
C PHE A 63 -6.84 22.42 -12.75
N LEU A 64 -7.58 22.18 -13.85
CA LEU A 64 -7.34 22.87 -15.12
C LEU A 64 -7.81 24.33 -15.06
N LEU A 65 -8.95 24.59 -14.41
CA LEU A 65 -9.42 25.95 -14.13
C LEU A 65 -8.46 26.71 -13.21
N GLU A 66 -7.89 26.03 -12.21
CA GLU A 66 -6.86 26.63 -11.35
C GLU A 66 -5.58 26.95 -12.14
N ASP A 67 -5.12 26.05 -13.02
CA ASP A 67 -3.92 26.28 -13.87
C ASP A 67 -4.13 27.48 -14.81
N GLU A 68 -5.26 27.57 -15.50
CA GLU A 68 -5.65 28.72 -16.32
C GLU A 68 -5.64 30.03 -15.50
N SER A 69 -6.23 30.03 -14.30
CA SER A 69 -6.26 31.21 -13.42
C SER A 69 -4.87 31.69 -12.97
N ARG A 70 -3.87 30.81 -13.01
CA ARG A 70 -2.46 31.07 -12.69
C ARG A 70 -1.63 31.48 -13.92
N GLY A 71 -2.25 31.60 -15.10
CA GLY A 71 -1.59 31.91 -16.36
C GLY A 71 -1.04 30.68 -17.11
N GLY A 72 -1.59 29.50 -16.81
CA GLY A 72 -1.30 28.24 -17.50
C GLY A 72 -1.98 28.13 -18.87
N MET A 73 -2.18 26.89 -19.33
CA MET A 73 -2.85 26.61 -20.60
C MET A 73 -4.37 26.93 -20.49
N PRO A 74 -5.02 27.47 -21.54
CA PRO A 74 -6.47 27.68 -21.53
C PRO A 74 -7.22 26.39 -21.20
N PHE A 75 -8.28 26.49 -20.39
CA PHE A 75 -9.02 25.35 -19.87
C PHE A 75 -9.50 24.42 -20.98
N GLU A 76 -10.09 24.98 -22.05
CA GLU A 76 -10.63 24.24 -23.18
C GLU A 76 -9.56 23.45 -23.92
N GLU A 77 -8.40 24.05 -24.20
CA GLU A 77 -7.26 23.38 -24.85
C GLU A 77 -6.70 22.27 -23.95
N ALA A 78 -6.53 22.57 -22.66
CA ALA A 78 -6.04 21.64 -21.69
C ALA A 78 -6.98 20.43 -21.56
N TYR A 79 -8.29 20.67 -21.44
CA TYR A 79 -9.31 19.64 -21.27
C TYR A 79 -9.51 18.81 -22.54
N ALA A 80 -9.51 19.44 -23.73
CA ALA A 80 -9.53 18.73 -25.02
C ALA A 80 -8.36 17.76 -25.18
N LEU A 81 -7.15 18.16 -24.78
CA LEU A 81 -5.97 17.28 -24.80
C LEU A 81 -6.15 16.04 -23.89
N ARG A 82 -6.76 16.20 -22.71
CA ARG A 82 -7.03 15.05 -21.81
C ARG A 82 -8.15 14.18 -22.34
N GLN A 83 -9.18 14.74 -22.99
CA GLN A 83 -10.21 13.96 -23.68
C GLN A 83 -9.62 13.12 -24.82
N GLN A 84 -8.68 13.67 -25.60
CA GLN A 84 -7.97 12.91 -26.63
C GLN A 84 -7.20 11.73 -26.03
N TRP A 85 -6.33 11.98 -25.04
CA TRP A 85 -5.57 10.92 -24.37
C TRP A 85 -6.46 9.86 -23.71
N ALA A 86 -7.58 10.29 -23.12
CA ALA A 86 -8.58 9.39 -22.53
C ALA A 86 -9.23 8.48 -23.60
N SER A 87 -9.59 9.03 -24.76
CA SER A 87 -10.13 8.28 -25.90
C SER A 87 -9.10 7.30 -26.46
N ASP A 88 -7.85 7.74 -26.66
CA ASP A 88 -6.77 6.88 -27.17
C ASP A 88 -6.45 5.73 -26.20
N PHE A 89 -6.52 6.00 -24.90
CA PHE A 89 -6.37 4.98 -23.85
C PHE A 89 -7.56 4.00 -23.82
N GLU A 90 -8.80 4.50 -23.84
CA GLU A 90 -10.01 3.66 -23.78
C GLU A 90 -10.12 2.71 -24.98
N ASN A 91 -9.84 3.22 -26.19
CA ASN A 91 -9.90 2.44 -27.43
C ASN A 91 -8.64 1.57 -27.66
N GLY A 92 -7.52 1.91 -27.03
CA GLY A 92 -6.23 1.22 -27.16
C GLY A 92 -5.85 0.39 -25.93
N LEU A 93 -4.79 0.81 -25.25
CA LEU A 93 -4.14 0.03 -24.19
C LEU A 93 -5.04 -0.22 -22.97
N GLY A 94 -5.90 0.74 -22.62
CA GLY A 94 -6.78 0.68 -21.46
C GLY A 94 -7.75 -0.49 -21.51
N LYS A 95 -8.30 -0.82 -22.69
CA LYS A 95 -9.13 -2.01 -22.89
C LYS A 95 -8.38 -3.30 -22.53
N VAL A 96 -7.17 -3.47 -23.05
CA VAL A 96 -6.33 -4.66 -22.80
C VAL A 96 -5.95 -4.77 -21.32
N LEU A 97 -5.65 -3.64 -20.67
CA LEU A 97 -5.35 -3.60 -19.23
C LEU A 97 -6.59 -3.94 -18.38
N GLN A 98 -7.77 -3.44 -18.76
CA GLN A 98 -9.04 -3.71 -18.09
C GLN A 98 -9.42 -5.20 -18.18
N GLU A 99 -9.27 -5.81 -19.36
CA GLU A 99 -9.49 -7.25 -19.56
C GLU A 99 -8.54 -8.10 -18.68
N ARG A 100 -7.26 -7.72 -18.58
CA ARG A 100 -6.29 -8.37 -17.69
C ARG A 100 -6.63 -8.19 -16.22
N LEU A 101 -7.11 -7.01 -15.81
CA LEU A 101 -7.55 -6.73 -14.45
C LEU A 101 -8.75 -7.60 -14.04
N TYR A 102 -9.75 -7.74 -14.91
CA TYR A 102 -10.86 -8.67 -14.71
C TYR A 102 -10.39 -10.14 -14.66
N GLY A 103 -9.47 -10.53 -15.56
CA GLY A 103 -8.87 -11.87 -15.57
C GLY A 103 -8.17 -12.21 -14.25
N MET A 104 -7.38 -11.29 -13.70
CA MET A 104 -6.74 -11.45 -12.39
C MET A 104 -7.75 -11.60 -11.25
N LEU A 105 -8.83 -10.80 -11.25
CA LEU A 105 -9.91 -10.92 -10.26
C LEU A 105 -10.68 -12.26 -10.37
N PHE A 106 -10.71 -12.84 -11.58
CA PHE A 106 -11.36 -14.12 -11.87
C PHE A 106 -10.49 -15.34 -11.52
N ILE A 107 -9.16 -15.28 -11.68
CA ILE A 107 -8.25 -16.40 -11.37
C ILE A 107 -8.21 -16.71 -9.86
N LEU A 108 -8.52 -15.73 -9.00
CA LEU A 108 -8.63 -15.90 -7.54
C LEU A 108 -9.97 -16.51 -7.09
N LYS A 109 -10.77 -17.15 -7.96
CA LYS A 109 -12.17 -17.52 -7.73
C LYS A 109 -12.34 -19.02 -7.49
#